data_AF-A0A4R4JKF6-F1
#
_entry.id   AF-A0A4R4JKF6-F1
#
_cell.length_a   1.000
_cell.length_b   1.000
_cell.length_c   1.000
_cell.angle_alpha   90.00
_cell.angle_beta   90.00
_cell.angle_gamma   90.00
#
_symmetry.space_group_name_H-M   'P 1'
#
loop_
_entity.id
_entity.type
_entity.pdbx_description
1 polymer ?
#
loop_
_entity_poly.entity_id
_entity_poly.type
_entity_poly.pdbx_seq_one_letter_code
_entity_poly.pdbx_strand_id
1 'polypeptide(L)'
;MIVMFSGSSVPTGWALCDGNSGTPNLIDRFILGGNFSGINGKSNNTVSGDKNNKSFSFKSDTATLNINGKTNGSSLSIAQIPNHQHLSGVIMDTDKSNNYGSSKISTNKWGVPTAQNTSVRYVYHSSGIVGSTGTMNSNSPEKHTHDIDLRNTGNHSHNNKITTPYYILAFIMKL
;
A
#
# COMPACT_ATOMS: atom_id res chain seq x y z
N MET A 1 7.21 -44.01 -34.25
CA MET A 1 8.28 -44.04 -33.23
C MET A 1 8.89 -42.64 -33.14
N ILE A 2 9.11 -42.11 -31.94
CA ILE A 2 9.77 -40.81 -31.70
C ILE A 2 11.01 -41.06 -30.84
N VAL A 3 12.13 -40.42 -31.18
CA VAL A 3 13.39 -40.52 -30.42
C VAL A 3 13.99 -39.15 -30.18
N MET A 4 14.75 -39.02 -29.09
CA MET A 4 15.62 -37.86 -28.86
C MET A 4 16.86 -37.98 -29.75
N PHE A 5 17.26 -36.89 -30.38
CA PHE A 5 18.31 -36.84 -31.39
C PHE A 5 19.24 -35.65 -31.16
N SER A 6 20.55 -35.90 -31.16
CA SER A 6 21.61 -34.91 -30.94
C SER A 6 22.40 -34.54 -32.20
N GLY A 7 22.00 -35.06 -33.38
CA GLY A 7 22.67 -34.76 -34.64
C GLY A 7 22.23 -33.43 -35.27
N SER A 8 22.98 -32.97 -36.26
CA SER A 8 22.78 -31.68 -36.93
C SER A 8 21.77 -31.70 -38.08
N SER A 9 21.41 -32.88 -38.59
CA SER A 9 20.51 -33.04 -39.73
C SER A 9 19.63 -34.29 -39.58
N VAL A 10 18.36 -34.19 -39.92
CA VAL A 10 17.40 -35.30 -39.84
C VAL A 10 17.79 -36.39 -40.86
N PRO A 11 18.01 -37.66 -40.44
CA PRO A 11 18.37 -38.73 -41.34
C PRO A 11 17.25 -39.11 -42.32
N THR A 12 17.61 -39.71 -43.45
CA THR A 12 16.64 -40.23 -44.42
C THR A 12 15.63 -41.19 -43.78
N GLY A 13 14.35 -41.00 -44.08
CA GLY A 13 13.25 -41.78 -43.52
C GLY A 13 12.85 -41.37 -42.10
N TRP A 14 13.24 -40.19 -41.65
CA TRP A 14 12.79 -39.54 -40.42
C TRP A 14 12.32 -38.11 -40.71
N ALA A 15 11.52 -37.55 -39.82
CA ALA A 15 11.10 -36.16 -39.85
C ALA A 15 11.28 -35.50 -38.49
N LEU A 16 11.51 -34.18 -38.47
CA LEU A 16 11.53 -33.41 -37.23
C LEU A 16 10.12 -33.34 -36.64
N CYS A 17 9.99 -33.46 -35.32
CA CYS A 17 8.73 -33.26 -34.61
C CYS A 17 8.39 -31.76 -34.47
N ASP A 18 8.08 -31.12 -35.58
CA ASP A 18 7.79 -29.68 -35.68
C ASP A 18 6.32 -29.36 -35.97
N GLY A 19 5.48 -30.38 -36.19
CA GLY A 19 4.07 -30.22 -36.57
C GLY A 19 3.81 -30.41 -38.06
N ASN A 20 4.86 -30.53 -38.88
CA ASN A 20 4.75 -30.77 -40.31
C ASN A 20 4.77 -32.27 -40.62
N SER A 21 4.31 -32.63 -41.83
CA SER A 21 4.34 -34.02 -42.35
C SER A 21 3.71 -35.06 -41.40
N GLY A 22 2.66 -34.66 -40.68
CA GLY A 22 1.95 -35.53 -39.72
C GLY A 22 2.67 -35.77 -38.40
N THR A 23 3.81 -35.10 -38.15
CA THR A 23 4.51 -35.18 -36.86
C THR A 23 3.82 -34.32 -35.80
N PRO A 24 3.89 -34.68 -34.51
CA PRO A 24 3.54 -33.74 -33.44
C PRO A 24 4.59 -32.63 -33.36
N ASN A 25 4.17 -31.41 -32.99
CA ASN A 25 5.12 -30.35 -32.64
C ASN A 25 5.57 -30.51 -31.18
N LEU A 26 6.82 -30.92 -31.00
CA LEU A 26 7.47 -31.12 -29.69
C LEU A 26 8.58 -30.10 -29.40
N ILE A 27 8.76 -29.10 -30.28
CA ILE A 27 9.76 -28.04 -30.10
C ILE A 27 9.38 -27.23 -28.86
N ASP A 28 10.38 -27.00 -27.99
CA ASP A 28 10.22 -26.20 -26.77
C ASP A 28 9.09 -26.69 -25.84
N ARG A 29 8.89 -28.01 -25.79
CA ARG A 29 7.87 -28.66 -24.96
C ARG A 29 8.48 -29.73 -24.05
N PHE A 30 7.95 -29.78 -22.84
CA PHE A 30 8.20 -30.89 -21.93
C PHE A 30 7.34 -32.10 -22.33
N ILE A 31 7.91 -33.30 -22.27
CA ILE A 31 7.22 -34.55 -22.58
C ILE A 31 6.60 -35.12 -21.30
N LEU A 32 5.27 -35.14 -21.25
CA LEU A 32 4.49 -35.72 -20.15
C LEU A 32 4.02 -37.13 -20.53
N GLY A 33 4.29 -38.11 -19.66
CA GLY A 33 3.75 -39.47 -19.82
C GLY A 33 2.23 -39.49 -19.62
N GLY A 34 1.50 -40.19 -20.50
CA GLY A 34 0.04 -40.30 -20.46
C GLY A 34 -0.45 -41.69 -20.85
N ASN A 35 -1.78 -41.85 -20.93
CA ASN A 35 -2.44 -43.07 -21.41
C ASN A 35 -3.02 -42.88 -22.83
N PHE A 36 -3.57 -43.93 -23.43
CA PHE A 36 -4.11 -43.88 -24.80
C PHE A 36 -5.26 -42.88 -24.98
N SER A 37 -6.05 -42.62 -23.94
CA SER A 37 -7.13 -41.63 -23.99
C SER A 37 -6.63 -40.19 -23.98
N GLY A 38 -5.42 -39.95 -23.46
CA GLY A 38 -4.81 -38.62 -23.35
C GLY A 38 -3.77 -38.33 -24.41
N ILE A 39 -3.55 -39.22 -25.38
CA ILE A 39 -2.55 -39.03 -26.43
C ILE A 39 -2.87 -37.77 -27.24
N ASN A 40 -1.83 -37.05 -27.66
CA ASN A 40 -1.91 -35.77 -28.36
C ASN A 40 -2.46 -34.59 -27.53
N GLY A 41 -2.82 -34.81 -26.26
CA GLY A 41 -3.11 -33.72 -25.33
C GLY A 41 -1.89 -32.83 -25.11
N LYS A 42 -2.09 -31.51 -25.13
CA LYS A 42 -1.02 -30.52 -24.94
C LYS A 42 -1.58 -29.23 -24.36
N SER A 43 -0.77 -28.54 -23.55
CA SER A 43 -1.04 -27.16 -23.18
C SER A 43 -0.63 -26.22 -24.32
N ASN A 44 -1.22 -25.03 -24.35
CA ASN A 44 -0.85 -24.01 -25.35
C ASN A 44 0.56 -23.43 -25.11
N ASN A 45 1.04 -23.57 -23.89
CA ASN A 45 2.27 -22.97 -23.40
C ASN A 45 3.51 -23.73 -23.92
N THR A 46 4.56 -22.99 -24.26
CA THR A 46 5.88 -23.49 -24.66
C THR A 46 6.96 -22.77 -23.86
N VAL A 47 8.15 -23.37 -23.72
CA VAL A 47 9.30 -22.61 -23.23
C VAL A 47 9.78 -21.66 -24.32
N SER A 48 10.23 -20.47 -23.96
CA SER A 48 10.71 -19.47 -24.91
C SER A 48 12.03 -18.85 -24.43
N GLY A 49 12.67 -18.09 -25.32
CA GLY A 49 14.00 -17.52 -25.11
C GLY A 49 15.09 -18.24 -25.91
N ASP A 50 16.31 -17.75 -25.76
CA ASP A 50 17.50 -18.30 -26.43
C ASP A 50 17.83 -19.70 -25.93
N LYS A 51 18.63 -20.46 -26.71
CA LYS A 51 19.01 -21.84 -26.39
C LYS A 51 19.59 -22.02 -24.97
N ASN A 52 20.25 -21.01 -24.42
CA ASN A 52 20.87 -21.05 -23.08
C ASN A 52 20.04 -20.35 -21.99
N ASN A 53 18.87 -19.78 -22.33
CA ASN A 53 18.03 -18.99 -21.41
C ASN A 53 16.54 -19.33 -21.58
N LYS A 54 16.19 -20.59 -21.85
CA LYS A 54 14.79 -21.03 -22.01
C LYS A 54 14.06 -20.94 -20.68
N SER A 55 12.81 -20.49 -20.75
CA SER A 55 11.91 -20.42 -19.60
C SER A 55 10.46 -20.38 -20.06
N PHE A 56 9.55 -20.74 -19.17
CA PHE A 56 8.13 -20.53 -19.39
C PHE A 56 7.59 -19.55 -18.35
N SER A 57 6.73 -18.63 -18.79
CA SER A 57 6.12 -17.61 -17.94
C SER A 57 4.60 -17.74 -17.92
N PHE A 58 4.00 -17.62 -16.74
CA PHE A 58 2.56 -17.56 -16.57
C PHE A 58 2.16 -16.56 -15.50
N LYS A 59 0.94 -16.04 -15.62
CA LYS A 59 0.32 -15.26 -14.56
C LYS A 59 -0.37 -16.21 -13.58
N SER A 60 -0.18 -15.96 -12.29
CA SER A 60 -0.98 -16.64 -11.27
C SER A 60 -2.45 -16.27 -11.42
N ASP A 61 -3.31 -17.04 -10.78
CA ASP A 61 -4.69 -16.61 -10.56
C ASP A 61 -4.72 -15.27 -9.81
N THR A 62 -5.83 -14.56 -10.01
CA THR A 62 -6.05 -13.27 -9.37
C THR A 62 -6.50 -13.49 -7.93
N ALA A 63 -5.86 -12.81 -7.00
CA ALA A 63 -6.23 -12.80 -5.59
C ALA A 63 -6.56 -11.38 -5.11
N THR A 64 -7.40 -11.29 -4.10
CA THR A 64 -7.58 -10.07 -3.31
C THR A 64 -6.69 -10.13 -2.08
N LEU A 65 -6.17 -8.96 -1.68
CA LEU A 65 -5.39 -8.84 -0.46
C LEU A 65 -6.23 -8.11 0.61
N ASN A 66 -6.10 -8.59 1.84
CA ASN A 66 -6.56 -7.88 3.02
C ASN A 66 -5.32 -7.36 3.75
N ILE A 67 -5.27 -6.06 4.00
CA ILE A 67 -4.17 -5.41 4.70
C ILE A 67 -4.70 -4.98 6.06
N ASN A 68 -4.16 -5.60 7.11
CA ASN A 68 -4.49 -5.28 8.48
C ASN A 68 -3.26 -4.73 9.19
N GLY A 69 -3.43 -3.66 9.95
CA GLY A 69 -2.37 -3.02 10.71
C GLY A 69 -2.92 -2.15 11.83
N LYS A 70 -2.01 -1.55 12.58
CA LYS A 70 -2.34 -0.64 13.67
C LYS A 70 -1.31 0.47 13.71
N THR A 71 -1.75 1.71 13.90
CA THR A 71 -0.81 2.82 14.09
C THR A 71 -0.11 2.67 15.43
N ASN A 72 1.11 3.21 15.53
CA ASN A 72 1.74 3.38 16.83
C ASN A 72 0.92 4.35 17.69
N GLY A 73 0.98 4.14 19.01
CA GLY A 73 0.28 4.97 19.98
C GLY A 73 0.68 6.44 19.86
N SER A 74 -0.31 7.29 19.64
CA SER A 74 -0.16 8.72 19.40
C SER A 74 -0.90 9.51 20.47
N SER A 75 -0.24 10.50 21.05
CA SER A 75 -0.82 11.48 21.98
C SER A 75 -0.83 12.85 21.33
N LEU A 76 -1.81 13.69 21.66
CA LEU A 76 -1.79 15.09 21.22
C LEU A 76 -0.56 15.79 21.78
N SER A 77 0.24 16.38 20.90
CA SER A 77 1.35 17.25 21.27
C SER A 77 0.91 18.71 21.29
N ILE A 78 1.63 19.54 22.03
CA ILE A 78 1.40 21.00 22.05
C ILE A 78 1.47 21.58 20.63
N ALA A 79 2.37 21.06 19.78
CA ALA A 79 2.52 21.49 18.39
C ALA A 79 1.28 21.21 17.52
N GLN A 80 0.40 20.29 17.94
CA GLN A 80 -0.85 19.96 17.27
C GLN A 80 -2.04 20.77 17.79
N ILE A 81 -1.84 21.63 18.79
CA ILE A 81 -2.86 22.52 19.33
C ILE A 81 -2.61 23.92 18.75
N PRO A 82 -3.51 24.47 17.92
CA PRO A 82 -3.36 25.83 17.40
C PRO A 82 -3.22 26.86 18.52
N ASN A 83 -2.48 27.93 18.25
CA ASN A 83 -2.38 29.06 19.17
C ASN A 83 -3.80 29.58 19.50
N HIS A 84 -4.14 29.60 20.78
CA HIS A 84 -5.41 30.09 21.27
C HIS A 84 -5.19 30.85 22.59
N GLN A 85 -6.13 31.70 22.93
CA GLN A 85 -6.13 32.51 24.14
C GLN A 85 -7.46 32.35 24.86
N HIS A 86 -7.44 32.40 26.19
CA HIS A 86 -8.65 32.41 27.00
C HIS A 86 -9.01 33.85 27.37
N LEU A 87 -10.30 34.19 27.27
CA LEU A 87 -10.84 35.50 27.62
C LEU A 87 -11.82 35.34 28.79
N SER A 88 -11.72 36.18 29.80
CA SER A 88 -12.54 36.11 31.02
C SER A 88 -14.03 36.43 30.80
N GLY A 89 -14.41 36.91 29.62
CA GLY A 89 -15.77 37.34 29.28
C GLY A 89 -16.23 38.66 29.93
N VAL A 90 -15.52 39.15 30.95
CA VAL A 90 -15.79 40.41 31.64
C VAL A 90 -15.24 41.59 30.84
N ILE A 91 -16.08 42.60 30.64
CA ILE A 91 -15.72 43.87 30.00
C ILE A 91 -15.47 44.92 31.07
N MET A 92 -14.33 45.60 31.02
CA MET A 92 -13.98 46.70 31.94
C MET A 92 -13.53 47.94 31.19
N ASP A 93 -13.58 49.09 31.86
CA ASP A 93 -13.22 50.40 31.30
C ASP A 93 -11.74 50.78 31.47
N THR A 94 -10.93 49.87 32.00
CA THR A 94 -9.50 50.03 32.21
C THR A 94 -8.75 48.74 31.87
N ASP A 95 -7.48 48.84 31.50
CA ASP A 95 -6.55 47.73 31.35
C ASP A 95 -5.65 47.53 32.59
N LYS A 96 -5.78 48.37 33.62
CA LYS A 96 -4.89 48.32 34.78
C LYS A 96 -5.24 47.24 35.81
N SER A 97 -6.43 46.67 35.75
CA SER A 97 -6.92 45.69 36.72
C SER A 97 -6.73 44.23 36.29
N ASN A 98 -6.03 43.98 35.17
CA ASN A 98 -5.73 42.61 34.70
C ASN A 98 -4.29 42.21 35.06
N ASN A 99 -4.11 40.93 35.40
CA ASN A 99 -2.80 40.35 35.68
C ASN A 99 -2.19 39.63 34.44
N TYR A 100 -3.02 39.29 33.45
CA TYR A 100 -2.66 38.41 32.32
C TYR A 100 -2.76 39.10 30.96
N GLY A 101 -2.87 40.43 30.94
CA GLY A 101 -3.13 41.22 29.75
C GLY A 101 -4.61 41.42 29.47
N SER A 102 -4.90 42.33 28.53
CA SER A 102 -6.24 42.57 28.02
C SER A 102 -6.20 42.99 26.56
N SER A 103 -7.34 42.82 25.90
CA SER A 103 -7.57 43.29 24.54
C SER A 103 -8.60 44.40 24.55
N LYS A 104 -8.27 45.56 23.97
CA LYS A 104 -9.23 46.64 23.74
C LYS A 104 -10.24 46.19 22.68
N ILE A 105 -11.52 46.37 22.96
CA ILE A 105 -12.61 45.96 22.08
C ILE A 105 -13.53 47.14 21.74
N SER A 106 -14.18 47.07 20.58
CA SER A 106 -15.29 47.95 20.23
C SER A 106 -16.60 47.20 20.46
N THR A 107 -17.46 47.72 21.32
CA THR A 107 -18.73 47.08 21.66
C THR A 107 -19.72 48.10 22.22
N ASN A 108 -21.01 47.81 22.05
CA ASN A 108 -22.10 48.55 22.68
C ASN A 108 -22.55 47.96 24.02
N LYS A 109 -21.85 46.93 24.52
CA LYS A 109 -22.14 46.30 25.81
C LYS A 109 -21.65 47.16 26.97
N TRP A 110 -22.37 47.10 28.08
CA TRP A 110 -21.97 47.72 29.34
C TRP A 110 -20.73 47.03 29.89
N GLY A 111 -19.76 47.83 30.34
CA GLY A 111 -18.57 47.35 31.06
C GLY A 111 -18.70 47.65 32.55
N VAL A 112 -17.98 46.90 33.38
CA VAL A 112 -17.83 47.21 34.79
C VAL A 112 -17.00 48.51 34.90
N PRO A 113 -17.56 49.60 35.45
CA PRO A 113 -16.84 50.85 35.61
C PRO A 113 -15.81 50.71 36.72
N THR A 114 -14.61 51.23 36.48
CA THR A 114 -13.60 51.43 37.53
C THR A 114 -13.57 52.90 37.93
N ALA A 115 -12.69 53.27 38.86
CA ALA A 115 -12.52 54.67 39.28
C ALA A 115 -12.15 55.63 38.12
N GLN A 116 -11.71 55.10 36.97
CA GLN A 116 -11.42 55.90 35.78
C GLN A 116 -12.69 56.32 35.01
N ASN A 117 -13.78 55.54 35.13
CA ASN A 117 -15.10 55.78 34.53
C ASN A 117 -15.02 56.25 33.06
N THR A 118 -14.41 55.44 32.20
CA THR A 118 -14.19 55.80 30.79
C THR A 118 -15.15 55.09 29.85
N SER A 119 -15.28 55.58 28.61
CA SER A 119 -16.02 54.90 27.54
C SER A 119 -15.21 53.81 26.84
N VAL A 120 -13.96 53.57 27.22
CA VAL A 120 -13.11 52.54 26.62
C VAL A 120 -13.55 51.15 27.11
N ARG A 121 -13.38 50.10 26.32
CA ARG A 121 -13.79 48.74 26.69
C ARG A 121 -12.64 47.75 26.46
N TYR A 122 -12.36 46.93 27.45
CA TYR A 122 -11.36 45.87 27.42
C TYR A 122 -11.97 44.54 27.83
N VAL A 123 -11.56 43.46 27.16
CA VAL A 123 -11.79 42.08 27.63
C VAL A 123 -10.48 41.52 28.14
N TYR A 124 -10.50 41.00 29.35
CA TYR A 124 -9.27 40.52 29.99
C TYR A 124 -8.93 39.12 29.51
N HIS A 125 -7.65 38.87 29.30
CA HIS A 125 -7.18 37.50 29.14
C HIS A 125 -7.36 36.79 30.48
N SER A 126 -7.79 35.53 30.44
CA SER A 126 -7.80 34.67 31.62
C SER A 126 -6.73 33.60 31.45
N SER A 127 -6.20 33.10 32.56
CA SER A 127 -5.42 31.86 32.58
C SER A 127 -6.32 30.63 32.39
N GLY A 128 -7.62 30.83 32.15
CA GLY A 128 -8.63 29.79 31.92
C GLY A 128 -8.95 28.92 33.14
N ILE A 129 -8.14 28.94 34.20
CA ILE A 129 -8.26 27.92 35.24
C ILE A 129 -7.84 28.43 36.62
N VAL A 130 -8.78 28.38 37.57
CA VAL A 130 -8.47 28.34 39.01
C VAL A 130 -8.84 26.94 39.48
N GLY A 131 -7.85 26.13 39.87
CA GLY A 131 -8.08 24.80 40.46
C GLY A 131 -7.95 23.57 39.56
N SER A 132 -7.47 23.66 38.31
CA SER A 132 -7.03 22.43 37.62
C SER A 132 -5.75 21.91 38.22
N THR A 133 -5.72 20.62 38.51
CA THR A 133 -4.52 19.86 38.87
C THR A 133 -3.71 19.41 37.64
N GLY A 134 -4.15 19.76 36.42
CA GLY A 134 -3.46 19.42 35.17
C GLY A 134 -2.19 20.23 34.95
N THR A 135 -1.18 19.61 34.33
CA THR A 135 0.07 20.30 33.94
C THR A 135 -0.17 21.13 32.68
N MET A 136 0.05 22.44 32.76
CA MET A 136 -0.03 23.36 31.61
C MET A 136 1.17 23.17 30.68
N ASN A 137 1.02 23.54 29.40
CA ASN A 137 2.09 23.47 28.39
C ASN A 137 2.76 22.09 28.31
N SER A 138 1.95 21.03 28.30
CA SER A 138 2.41 19.65 28.21
C SER A 138 1.62 18.89 27.14
N ASN A 139 2.22 17.84 26.59
CA ASN A 139 1.52 16.92 25.71
C ASN A 139 0.47 16.13 26.51
N SER A 140 -0.57 15.64 25.83
CA SER A 140 -1.54 14.73 26.46
C SER A 140 -0.83 13.47 26.95
N PRO A 141 -1.08 13.00 28.19
CA PRO A 141 -0.48 11.78 28.71
C PRO A 141 -1.08 10.52 28.07
N GLU A 142 -2.30 10.61 27.54
CA GLU A 142 -3.00 9.48 26.94
C GLU A 142 -2.61 9.29 25.47
N LYS A 143 -2.24 8.07 25.13
CA LYS A 143 -2.00 7.65 23.76
C LYS A 143 -3.17 6.81 23.27
N HIS A 144 -3.56 7.03 22.02
CA HIS A 144 -4.49 6.16 21.32
C HIS A 144 -3.87 5.65 20.02
N THR A 145 -4.47 4.59 19.50
CA THR A 145 -4.06 3.92 18.27
C THR A 145 -5.25 3.86 17.32
N HIS A 146 -4.99 3.84 16.02
CA HIS A 146 -6.01 3.58 15.01
C HIS A 146 -5.75 2.22 14.37
N ASP A 147 -6.82 1.45 14.17
CA ASP A 147 -6.75 0.23 13.40
C ASP A 147 -6.82 0.57 11.90
N ILE A 148 -6.05 -0.16 11.10
CA ILE A 148 -6.03 -0.09 9.64
C ILE A 148 -6.62 -1.41 9.15
N ASP A 149 -7.78 -1.33 8.48
CA ASP A 149 -8.44 -2.49 7.86
C ASP A 149 -8.82 -2.14 6.43
N LEU A 150 -7.94 -2.46 5.48
CA LEU A 150 -8.23 -2.35 4.06
C LEU A 150 -8.56 -3.73 3.52
N ARG A 151 -9.82 -3.90 3.11
CA ARG A 151 -10.33 -5.14 2.53
C ARG A 151 -10.47 -5.00 1.04
N ASN A 152 -10.30 -6.11 0.32
CA ASN A 152 -10.48 -6.16 -1.14
C ASN A 152 -9.68 -5.05 -1.84
N THR A 153 -8.37 -4.92 -1.52
CA THR A 153 -7.51 -3.82 -2.01
C THR A 153 -7.18 -3.89 -3.50
N GLY A 154 -8.10 -4.41 -4.30
CA GLY A 154 -7.94 -4.68 -5.71
C GLY A 154 -7.47 -6.09 -5.99
N ASN A 155 -7.59 -6.41 -7.29
CA ASN A 155 -7.11 -7.64 -7.87
C ASN A 155 -5.61 -7.54 -8.10
N HIS A 156 -4.84 -8.50 -7.59
CA HIS A 156 -3.42 -8.62 -7.92
C HIS A 156 -3.11 -10.03 -8.42
N SER A 157 -2.04 -10.13 -9.20
CA SER A 157 -1.48 -11.40 -9.71
C SER A 157 0.02 -11.26 -9.86
N HIS A 158 0.72 -12.39 -9.88
CA HIS A 158 2.16 -12.43 -10.07
C HIS A 158 2.49 -12.92 -11.48
N ASN A 159 3.54 -12.37 -12.07
CA ASN A 159 4.15 -12.93 -13.27
C ASN A 159 5.28 -13.88 -12.85
N ASN A 160 5.05 -15.17 -13.00
CA ASN A 160 5.99 -16.20 -12.60
C ASN A 160 6.79 -16.66 -13.81
N LYS A 161 8.11 -16.80 -13.64
CA LYS A 161 9.02 -17.34 -14.65
C LYS A 161 9.66 -18.60 -14.09
N ILE A 162 9.42 -19.74 -14.73
CA ILE A 162 10.00 -21.04 -14.34
C ILE A 162 11.01 -21.47 -15.39
N THR A 163 12.15 -21.98 -14.92
CA THR A 163 13.13 -22.71 -15.71
C THR A 163 13.65 -23.89 -14.91
N THR A 164 13.79 -25.04 -15.52
CA THR A 164 14.47 -26.21 -14.94
C THR A 164 15.84 -26.35 -15.59
N PRO A 165 16.87 -26.90 -14.93
CA PRO A 165 18.09 -27.28 -15.63
C PRO A 165 17.75 -28.18 -16.82
N TYR A 166 18.22 -27.84 -18.02
CA TYR A 166 17.84 -28.54 -19.24
C TYR A 166 19.04 -28.73 -20.18
N TYR A 167 18.94 -29.75 -21.02
CA TYR A 167 19.79 -29.98 -22.17
C TYR A 167 18.88 -30.19 -23.39
N ILE A 168 19.15 -29.49 -24.49
CA ILE A 168 18.26 -29.48 -25.66
C ILE A 168 18.66 -30.61 -26.62
N LEU A 169 17.72 -31.52 -26.87
CA LEU A 169 17.77 -32.52 -27.94
C LEU A 169 16.60 -32.27 -28.90
N ALA A 170 16.80 -32.55 -30.19
CA ALA A 170 15.70 -32.56 -31.14
C ALA A 170 14.86 -33.83 -30.92
N PHE A 171 13.57 -33.78 -31.24
CA PHE A 171 12.74 -34.97 -31.38
C PHE A 171 12.52 -35.25 -32.85
N ILE A 172 12.82 -36.48 -33.29
CA ILE A 172 12.57 -36.93 -34.65
C ILE A 172 11.63 -38.13 -34.64
N MET A 173 10.73 -38.19 -35.62
CA MET A 173 9.75 -39.25 -35.81
C MET A 173 10.12 -40.09 -37.03
N LYS A 174 10.04 -41.41 -36.89
CA LYS A 174 10.18 -42.33 -38.02
C LYS A 174 9.00 -42.13 -38.98
N LEU A 175 9.30 -41.91 -40.26
CA LEU A 175 8.31 -41.88 -41.36
C LEU A 175 7.87 -43.28 -41.74
#